data_AF-A0A835XYW6-F1
#
_entry.id   AF-A0A835XYW6-F1
#
_cell.length_a   1.000
_cell.length_b   1.000
_cell.length_c   1.000
_cell.angle_alpha   90.00
_cell.angle_beta   90.00
_cell.angle_gamma   90.00
#
_symmetry.space_group_name_H-M   'P 1'
#
loop_
_entity.id
_entity.type
_entity.pdbx_description
1 polymer ?
#
loop_
_entity_poly.entity_id
_entity_poly.type
_entity_poly.pdbx_seq_one_letter_code
_entity_poly.pdbx_strand_id
1 'polypeptide(L)'
;MWSKRVGPEYSQTPGFCTPYNVGVNACLLPLIPYALSQGIHDTHLHLALILGTAFSGGLILLGLGLKLIGGYRTWPFMLELVMLVVNTVLLGVSYPHPDDVKKLFPLISNTVYAAFGILSVMMTAPFTLQYVREFVPPNSSTHEKVFSSAYLTTGVWTVAFTVNTLVYLAPLCTDDYNDHFSALNLIFRIILPICFAALAALVNRIWPITVLNHLIVSAGFDSAPRKIMVNPLALAGGFPPPGLGPGVPAYPASMPYPPVQLNVAPSAV
;
A
#
# COMPACT_ATOMS: atom_id res chain seq x y z
N MET A 1 -32.95 -6.64 15.58
CA MET A 1 -32.86 -6.79 14.11
C MET A 1 -33.05 -5.43 13.46
N TRP A 2 -31.96 -4.73 13.15
CA TRP A 2 -32.00 -3.50 12.34
C TRP A 2 -31.41 -3.83 10.97
N SER A 3 -32.29 -4.03 9.99
CA SER A 3 -31.92 -4.09 8.59
C SER A 3 -31.45 -2.69 8.16
N LYS A 4 -30.15 -2.42 8.25
CA LYS A 4 -29.54 -1.27 7.58
C LYS A 4 -29.73 -1.49 6.08
N ARG A 5 -30.69 -0.77 5.50
CA ARG A 5 -30.83 -0.65 4.05
C ARG A 5 -29.50 -0.15 3.52
N VAL A 6 -28.84 -0.96 2.68
CA VAL A 6 -27.72 -0.51 1.88
C VAL A 6 -28.32 0.49 0.90
N GLY A 7 -28.08 1.78 1.14
CA GLY A 7 -28.57 2.83 0.26
C GLY A 7 -27.97 2.69 -1.14
N PRO A 8 -28.64 3.23 -2.17
CA PRO A 8 -28.09 3.30 -3.53
C PRO A 8 -27.00 4.39 -3.57
N GLU A 9 -25.89 4.14 -2.89
CA GLU A 9 -24.62 4.77 -3.26
C GLU A 9 -24.13 4.06 -4.54
N TYR A 10 -23.38 4.76 -5.40
CA TYR A 10 -22.78 4.25 -6.65
C TYR A 10 -23.58 4.42 -7.96
N SER A 11 -23.99 5.65 -8.26
CA SER A 11 -24.08 6.12 -9.65
C SER A 11 -23.25 7.38 -9.94
N GLN A 12 -22.60 7.97 -8.93
CA GLN A 12 -21.71 9.10 -9.16
C GLN A 12 -20.37 8.60 -9.72
N THR A 13 -20.04 9.10 -10.91
CA THR A 13 -18.70 9.03 -11.48
C THR A 13 -17.71 9.54 -10.44
N PRO A 14 -16.72 8.73 -10.02
CA PRO A 14 -15.81 9.15 -8.96
C PRO A 14 -15.00 10.34 -9.47
N GLY A 15 -15.20 11.50 -8.85
CA GLY A 15 -14.31 12.64 -9.02
C GLY A 15 -12.87 12.30 -8.65
N PHE A 16 -11.92 13.07 -9.18
CA PHE A 16 -10.48 12.89 -8.93
C PHE A 16 -10.14 12.85 -7.43
N CYS A 17 -10.85 13.63 -6.62
CA CYS A 17 -10.75 13.68 -5.16
C CYS A 17 -11.83 12.85 -4.46
N THR A 18 -12.10 11.64 -4.94
CA THR A 18 -12.89 10.70 -4.15
C THR A 18 -12.01 10.08 -3.06
N PRO A 19 -12.55 9.83 -1.85
CA PRO A 19 -11.82 9.15 -0.78
C PRO A 19 -11.19 7.81 -1.23
N TYR A 20 -11.78 7.20 -2.26
CA TYR A 20 -11.26 6.01 -2.93
C TYR A 20 -9.86 6.19 -3.54
N ASN A 21 -9.63 7.27 -4.30
CA ASN A 21 -8.31 7.53 -4.90
C ASN A 21 -7.25 7.78 -3.84
N VAL A 22 -7.64 8.33 -2.69
CA VAL A 22 -6.74 8.56 -1.55
C VAL A 22 -6.32 7.23 -0.91
N GLY A 23 -7.23 6.26 -0.77
CA GLY A 23 -6.92 4.93 -0.21
C GLY A 23 -6.02 4.10 -1.14
N VAL A 24 -6.33 4.12 -2.43
CA VAL A 24 -5.57 3.40 -3.45
C VAL A 24 -4.13 3.93 -3.58
N ASN A 25 -3.93 5.25 -3.49
CA ASN A 25 -2.61 5.87 -3.53
C ASN A 25 -1.91 5.88 -2.15
N ALA A 26 -2.58 5.42 -1.08
CA ALA A 26 -2.00 5.38 0.26
C ALA A 26 -0.74 4.51 0.33
N CYS A 27 -0.62 3.50 -0.56
CA CYS A 27 0.57 2.65 -0.66
C CYS A 27 1.87 3.40 -1.01
N LEU A 28 1.78 4.63 -1.52
CA LEU A 28 2.92 5.50 -1.80
C LEU A 28 3.30 6.39 -0.61
N LEU A 29 2.38 6.60 0.34
CA LEU A 29 2.61 7.49 1.48
C LEU A 29 3.78 7.06 2.38
N PRO A 30 4.03 5.75 2.65
CA PRO A 30 5.21 5.30 3.38
C PRO A 30 6.54 5.75 2.78
N LEU A 31 6.59 6.04 1.47
CA LEU A 31 7.81 6.52 0.82
C LEU A 31 8.24 7.89 1.34
N ILE A 32 7.32 8.72 1.82
CA ILE A 32 7.65 10.07 2.31
C ILE A 32 8.53 10.01 3.56
N PRO A 33 8.08 9.42 4.69
CA PRO A 33 8.94 9.32 5.87
C PRO A 33 10.18 8.45 5.62
N TYR A 34 10.09 7.43 4.76
CA TYR A 34 11.25 6.62 4.38
C TYR A 34 12.30 7.45 3.63
N ALA A 35 11.91 8.18 2.58
CA ALA A 35 12.84 8.98 1.77
C ALA A 35 13.41 10.17 2.55
N LEU A 36 12.61 10.82 3.39
CA LEU A 36 13.08 11.93 4.24
C LEU A 36 14.13 11.44 5.26
N SER A 37 13.84 10.33 5.92
CA SER A 37 14.76 9.76 6.91
C SER A 37 16.05 9.27 6.25
N GLN A 38 15.97 8.53 5.14
CA GLN A 38 17.14 8.03 4.42
C GLN A 38 17.92 9.15 3.70
N GLY A 39 17.26 10.15 3.15
CA GLY A 39 17.92 11.20 2.36
C GLY A 39 18.61 12.27 3.20
N ILE A 40 18.10 12.57 4.40
CA ILE A 40 18.57 13.70 5.22
C ILE A 40 19.47 13.25 6.37
N HIS A 41 19.47 11.95 6.75
CA HIS A 41 20.21 11.49 7.94
C HIS A 41 21.71 11.83 7.89
N ASP A 42 22.29 11.90 6.69
CA ASP A 42 23.73 12.13 6.52
C ASP A 42 24.16 13.59 6.76
N THR A 43 23.25 14.57 6.60
CA THR A 43 23.55 15.98 6.86
C THR A 43 22.98 16.46 8.19
N HIS A 44 21.74 16.05 8.49
CA HIS A 44 21.00 16.50 9.65
C HIS A 44 20.22 15.35 10.29
N LEU A 45 20.93 14.45 10.99
CA LEU A 45 20.35 13.25 11.63
C LEU A 45 19.09 13.56 12.45
N HIS A 46 19.18 14.50 13.40
CA HIS A 46 18.06 14.86 14.27
C HIS A 46 16.86 15.39 13.46
N LEU A 47 17.11 16.23 12.46
CA LEU A 47 16.05 16.76 11.59
C LEU A 47 15.40 15.62 10.79
N ALA A 48 16.19 14.71 10.23
CA ALA A 48 15.69 13.56 9.47
C ALA A 48 14.78 12.67 10.32
N LEU A 49 15.17 12.40 11.57
CA LEU A 49 14.41 11.61 12.52
C LEU A 49 13.14 12.33 13.01
N ILE A 50 13.21 13.63 13.30
CA ILE A 50 12.04 14.46 13.67
C ILE A 50 11.05 14.52 12.51
N LEU A 51 11.51 14.76 11.28
CA LEU A 51 10.62 14.75 10.11
C LEU A 51 10.06 13.35 9.86
N GLY A 52 10.88 12.30 9.91
CA GLY A 52 10.45 10.91 9.74
C GLY A 52 9.37 10.50 10.74
N THR A 53 9.53 10.84 12.02
CA THR A 53 8.53 10.62 13.07
C THR A 53 7.27 11.46 12.86
N ALA A 54 7.41 12.76 12.58
CA ALA A 54 6.29 13.67 12.36
C ALA A 54 5.44 13.25 11.15
N PHE A 55 6.05 12.89 10.02
CA PHE A 55 5.34 12.40 8.85
C PHE A 55 4.69 11.03 9.09
N SER A 56 5.37 10.09 9.75
CA SER A 56 4.79 8.78 10.07
C SER A 56 3.59 8.92 11.02
N GLY A 57 3.72 9.72 12.08
CA GLY A 57 2.63 10.03 13.01
C GLY A 57 1.49 10.79 12.34
N GLY A 58 1.82 11.77 11.50
CA GLY A 58 0.86 12.53 10.70
C GLY A 58 0.06 11.64 9.75
N LEU A 59 0.70 10.67 9.09
CA LEU A 59 0.04 9.68 8.22
C LEU A 59 -0.89 8.75 9.02
N ILE A 60 -0.50 8.34 10.23
CA ILE A 60 -1.35 7.52 11.10
C ILE A 60 -2.59 8.31 11.54
N LEU A 61 -2.43 9.57 11.93
CA LEU A 61 -3.53 10.46 12.30
C LEU A 61 -4.44 10.78 11.11
N LEU A 62 -3.85 11.03 9.94
CA LEU A 62 -4.58 11.21 8.69
C LEU A 62 -5.38 9.96 8.36
N GLY A 63 -4.78 8.78 8.44
CA GLY A 63 -5.46 7.51 8.20
C GLY A 63 -6.59 7.24 9.18
N LEU A 64 -6.42 7.61 10.46
CA LEU A 64 -7.48 7.55 11.46
C LEU A 64 -8.63 8.52 11.12
N GLY A 65 -8.31 9.77 10.77
CA GLY A 65 -9.29 10.77 10.34
C GLY A 65 -10.06 10.31 9.10
N LEU A 66 -9.36 9.82 8.08
CA LEU A 66 -9.95 9.26 6.86
C LEU A 66 -10.82 8.04 7.17
N LYS A 67 -10.46 7.19 8.13
CA LYS A 67 -11.32 6.08 8.58
C LYS A 67 -12.60 6.57 9.27
N LEU A 68 -12.50 7.58 10.14
CA LEU A 68 -13.65 8.13 10.86
C LEU A 68 -14.69 8.76 9.92
N ILE A 69 -14.25 9.36 8.81
CA ILE A 69 -15.14 9.92 7.78
C ILE A 69 -15.57 8.89 6.72
N GLY A 70 -15.18 7.60 6.87
CA GLY A 70 -15.51 6.53 5.93
C GLY A 70 -14.68 6.52 4.63
N GLY A 71 -13.59 7.27 4.58
CA GLY A 71 -12.67 7.34 3.45
C GLY A 71 -11.67 6.19 3.36
N TYR A 72 -11.19 5.69 4.49
CA TYR A 72 -10.34 4.48 4.57
C TYR A 72 -11.10 3.31 5.14
N ARG A 73 -10.93 2.15 4.50
CA ARG A 73 -11.59 0.94 4.95
C ARG A 73 -10.75 0.15 5.94
N THR A 74 -9.44 0.15 5.77
CA THR A 74 -8.48 -0.59 6.58
C THR A 74 -7.58 0.37 7.35
N TRP A 75 -7.34 0.04 8.62
CA TRP A 75 -6.46 0.76 9.54
C TRP A 75 -6.19 -0.17 10.74
N PRO A 76 -5.00 -0.15 11.36
CA PRO A 76 -3.87 0.77 11.13
C PRO A 76 -2.94 0.32 10.00
N PHE A 77 -2.33 1.25 9.27
CA PHE A 77 -1.28 0.90 8.32
C PHE A 77 0.01 0.53 9.07
N MET A 78 0.37 -0.75 9.02
CA MET A 78 1.41 -1.29 9.89
C MET A 78 2.81 -0.78 9.56
N LEU A 79 3.09 -0.50 8.28
CA LEU A 79 4.43 -0.05 7.88
C LEU A 79 4.75 1.33 8.46
N GLU A 80 3.79 2.25 8.44
CA GLU A 80 3.87 3.60 9.00
C GLU A 80 4.01 3.55 10.51
N LEU A 81 3.33 2.60 11.17
CA LEU A 81 3.47 2.37 12.61
C LEU A 81 4.86 1.86 12.96
N VAL A 82 5.41 0.92 12.18
CA VAL A 82 6.77 0.43 12.37
C VAL A 82 7.80 1.54 12.09
N MET A 83 7.61 2.34 11.03
CA MET A 83 8.46 3.50 10.74
C MET A 83 8.42 4.53 11.86
N LEU A 84 7.23 4.80 12.44
CA LEU A 84 7.11 5.68 13.60
C LEU A 84 7.93 5.15 14.78
N VAL A 85 7.76 3.87 15.15
CA VAL A 85 8.50 3.26 16.26
C VAL A 85 10.00 3.29 16.02
N VAL A 86 10.47 2.88 14.84
CA VAL A 86 11.90 2.88 14.49
C VAL A 86 12.49 4.28 14.56
N ASN A 87 11.85 5.27 13.93
CA ASN A 87 12.33 6.64 13.93
C ASN A 87 12.31 7.25 15.34
N THR A 88 11.30 6.97 16.16
CA THR A 88 11.22 7.45 17.55
C THR A 88 12.31 6.84 18.43
N VAL A 89 12.57 5.53 18.31
CA VAL A 89 13.64 4.87 19.07
C VAL A 89 15.01 5.41 18.64
N LEU A 90 15.26 5.53 17.33
CA LEU A 90 16.53 6.05 16.83
C LEU A 90 16.73 7.53 17.19
N LEU A 91 15.65 8.33 17.26
CA LEU A 91 15.70 9.70 17.77
C LEU A 91 16.09 9.76 19.25
N GLY A 92 15.56 8.85 20.07
CA GLY A 92 15.95 8.76 21.48
C GLY A 92 17.42 8.40 21.65
N VAL A 93 17.91 7.45 20.86
CA VAL A 93 19.31 6.97 20.92
C VAL A 93 20.29 7.97 20.27
N SER A 94 19.84 8.83 19.35
CA SER A 94 20.72 9.80 18.69
C SER A 94 21.21 10.91 19.60
N TYR A 95 20.52 11.19 20.72
CA TYR A 95 20.95 12.21 21.69
C TYR A 95 22.26 11.81 22.42
N PRO A 96 22.38 10.61 23.01
CA PRO A 96 23.64 10.18 23.63
C PRO A 96 24.70 9.74 22.61
N HIS A 97 24.32 9.20 21.45
CA HIS A 97 25.24 8.58 20.49
C HIS A 97 24.98 9.01 19.04
N PRO A 98 25.18 10.30 18.69
CA PRO A 98 24.82 10.82 17.37
C PRO A 98 25.63 10.18 16.24
N ASP A 99 26.93 9.98 16.42
CA ASP A 99 27.83 9.48 15.37
C ASP A 99 27.54 8.01 15.03
N ASP A 100 27.31 7.17 16.05
CA ASP A 100 26.97 5.77 15.89
C ASP A 100 25.63 5.60 15.19
N VAL A 101 24.62 6.38 15.61
CA VAL A 101 23.29 6.35 14.97
C VAL A 101 23.39 6.86 13.55
N LYS A 102 24.14 7.93 13.27
CA LYS A 102 24.34 8.42 11.90
C LYS A 102 24.92 7.32 10.99
N LYS A 103 25.92 6.59 11.49
CA LYS A 103 26.57 5.50 10.76
C LYS A 103 25.67 4.30 10.52
N LEU A 104 24.94 3.88 11.55
CA LEU A 104 24.17 2.63 11.54
C LEU A 104 22.69 2.82 11.18
N PHE A 105 22.19 4.06 11.09
CA PHE A 105 20.77 4.35 10.88
C PHE A 105 20.16 3.59 9.70
N PRO A 106 20.74 3.61 8.48
CA PRO A 106 20.13 2.90 7.36
C PRO A 106 20.18 1.39 7.50
N LEU A 107 21.23 0.86 8.13
CA LEU A 107 21.36 -0.56 8.40
C LEU A 107 20.29 -1.03 9.39
N ILE A 108 20.17 -0.34 10.53
CA ILE A 108 19.20 -0.67 11.58
C ILE A 108 17.78 -0.56 11.03
N SER A 109 17.43 0.55 10.39
CA SER A 109 16.08 0.77 9.88
C SER A 109 15.66 -0.28 8.84
N ASN A 110 16.48 -0.52 7.81
CA ASN A 110 16.16 -1.52 6.78
C ASN A 110 16.14 -2.94 7.33
N THR A 111 17.01 -3.28 8.30
CA THR A 111 16.98 -4.59 8.96
C THR A 111 15.67 -4.80 9.72
N VAL A 112 15.22 -3.80 10.48
CA VAL A 112 13.94 -3.87 11.21
C VAL A 112 12.76 -3.99 10.23
N TYR A 113 12.76 -3.23 9.13
CA TYR A 113 11.70 -3.33 8.12
C TYR A 113 11.70 -4.69 7.39
N ALA A 114 12.86 -5.24 7.08
CA ALA A 114 12.99 -6.58 6.50
C ALA A 114 12.51 -7.66 7.50
N ALA A 115 12.94 -7.60 8.76
CA ALA A 115 12.52 -8.51 9.81
C ALA A 115 11.00 -8.44 10.04
N PHE A 116 10.43 -7.24 10.03
CA PHE A 116 8.99 -7.04 10.10
C PHE A 116 8.26 -7.68 8.91
N GLY A 117 8.77 -7.54 7.68
CA GLY A 117 8.24 -8.19 6.50
C GLY A 117 8.27 -9.72 6.58
N ILE A 118 9.39 -10.31 7.02
CA ILE A 118 9.53 -11.75 7.23
C ILE A 118 8.55 -12.24 8.31
N LEU A 119 8.53 -11.58 9.46
CA LEU A 119 7.66 -11.94 10.58
C LEU A 119 6.18 -11.86 10.18
N SER A 120 5.82 -10.83 9.42
CA SER A 120 4.48 -10.65 8.88
C SER A 120 4.04 -11.81 7.97
N VAL A 121 4.93 -12.33 7.12
CA VAL A 121 4.67 -13.53 6.32
C VAL A 121 4.58 -14.79 7.19
N MET A 122 5.50 -14.97 8.15
CA MET A 122 5.50 -16.12 9.06
C MET A 122 4.25 -16.19 9.93
N MET A 123 3.75 -15.05 10.38
CA MET A 123 2.50 -14.94 11.16
C MET A 123 1.24 -15.05 10.28
N THR A 124 1.39 -15.34 8.99
CA THR A 124 0.30 -15.42 8.01
C THR A 124 -0.54 -14.14 7.86
N ALA A 125 0.06 -13.00 8.22
CA ALA A 125 -0.58 -11.69 8.27
C ALA A 125 0.23 -10.67 7.45
N PRO A 126 0.25 -10.79 6.10
CA PRO A 126 1.05 -9.92 5.24
C PRO A 126 0.68 -8.46 5.45
N PHE A 127 1.67 -7.61 5.77
CA PHE A 127 1.41 -6.24 6.20
C PHE A 127 0.83 -5.39 5.06
N THR A 128 1.09 -5.75 3.80
CA THR A 128 0.53 -5.06 2.65
C THR A 128 -0.94 -5.38 2.37
N LEU A 129 -1.53 -6.35 3.09
CA LEU A 129 -2.93 -6.75 2.93
C LEU A 129 -3.89 -5.57 3.09
N GLN A 130 -3.54 -4.61 3.94
CA GLN A 130 -4.32 -3.39 4.15
C GLN A 130 -4.37 -2.56 2.87
N TYR A 131 -3.23 -2.32 2.23
CA TYR A 131 -3.19 -1.63 0.94
C TYR A 131 -3.97 -2.38 -0.13
N VAL A 132 -3.78 -3.69 -0.29
CA VAL A 132 -4.48 -4.48 -1.32
C VAL A 132 -6.01 -4.45 -1.13
N ARG A 133 -6.49 -4.46 0.12
CA ARG A 133 -7.92 -4.40 0.43
C ARG A 133 -8.59 -3.07 0.08
N GLU A 134 -7.83 -1.98 -0.04
CA GLU A 134 -8.36 -0.70 -0.52
C GLU A 134 -8.71 -0.74 -2.02
N PHE A 135 -8.08 -1.63 -2.80
CA PHE A 135 -8.38 -1.79 -4.23
C PHE A 135 -9.64 -2.60 -4.49
N VAL A 136 -10.04 -3.45 -3.52
CA VAL A 136 -11.04 -4.49 -3.73
C VAL A 136 -12.34 -4.16 -3.00
N PRO A 137 -13.53 -4.38 -3.61
CA PRO A 137 -14.81 -4.17 -2.95
C PRO A 137 -14.95 -4.94 -1.64
N PRO A 138 -15.84 -4.48 -0.73
CA PRO A 138 -15.96 -5.10 0.57
C PRO A 138 -16.27 -6.58 0.63
N ASN A 139 -17.11 -7.02 -0.28
CA ASN A 139 -17.58 -8.38 -0.33
C ASN A 139 -16.49 -9.35 -0.83
N SER A 140 -15.45 -8.83 -1.48
CA SER A 140 -14.36 -9.64 -2.07
C SER A 140 -13.04 -9.50 -1.33
N SER A 141 -12.98 -8.76 -0.22
CA SER A 141 -11.71 -8.51 0.51
C SER A 141 -11.11 -9.73 1.21
N THR A 142 -11.88 -10.81 1.33
CA THR A 142 -11.46 -12.08 1.92
C THR A 142 -11.13 -13.14 0.86
N HIS A 143 -11.20 -12.80 -0.42
CA HIS A 143 -10.93 -13.72 -1.50
C HIS A 143 -9.46 -14.17 -1.51
N GLU A 144 -9.19 -15.43 -1.83
CA GLU A 144 -7.85 -16.03 -1.80
C GLU A 144 -6.83 -15.25 -2.65
N LYS A 145 -7.24 -14.80 -3.84
CA LYS A 145 -6.41 -13.96 -4.72
C LYS A 145 -5.97 -12.63 -4.08
N VAL A 146 -6.77 -12.06 -3.17
CA VAL A 146 -6.39 -10.84 -2.42
C VAL A 146 -5.25 -11.16 -1.45
N PHE A 147 -5.33 -12.29 -0.75
CA PHE A 147 -4.25 -12.74 0.14
C PHE A 147 -2.99 -13.09 -0.64
N SER A 148 -3.10 -13.83 -1.74
CA SER A 148 -1.96 -14.16 -2.61
C SER A 148 -1.25 -12.90 -3.13
N SER A 149 -2.02 -11.89 -3.55
CA SER A 149 -1.51 -10.57 -3.92
C SER A 149 -0.75 -9.89 -2.77
N ALA A 150 -1.32 -9.90 -1.56
CA ALA A 150 -0.70 -9.33 -0.39
C ALA A 150 0.61 -10.03 0.00
N TYR A 151 0.68 -11.36 -0.07
CA TYR A 151 1.93 -12.09 0.16
C TYR A 151 3.00 -11.73 -0.85
N LEU A 152 2.64 -11.61 -2.13
CA LEU A 152 3.58 -11.22 -3.17
C LEU A 152 4.11 -9.80 -2.93
N THR A 153 3.23 -8.83 -2.67
CA THR A 153 3.68 -7.44 -2.47
C THR A 153 4.46 -7.28 -1.16
N THR A 154 4.08 -7.99 -0.09
CA THR A 154 4.87 -8.08 1.16
C THR A 154 6.25 -8.69 0.88
N GLY A 155 6.33 -9.74 0.08
CA GLY A 155 7.59 -10.35 -0.35
C GLY A 155 8.49 -9.38 -1.10
N VAL A 156 7.93 -8.61 -2.05
CA VAL A 156 8.68 -7.60 -2.81
C VAL A 156 9.23 -6.51 -1.90
N TRP A 157 8.45 -5.99 -0.95
CA TRP A 157 8.94 -5.05 0.06
C TRP A 157 10.05 -5.66 0.93
N THR A 158 9.87 -6.90 1.36
CA THR A 158 10.86 -7.61 2.19
C THR A 158 12.18 -7.79 1.45
N VAL A 159 12.13 -8.16 0.17
CA VAL A 159 13.31 -8.25 -0.70
C VAL A 159 13.95 -6.87 -0.87
N ALA A 160 13.16 -5.81 -1.12
CA ALA A 160 13.69 -4.46 -1.25
C ALA A 160 14.43 -4.00 0.02
N PHE A 161 13.86 -4.20 1.20
CA PHE A 161 14.51 -3.88 2.48
C PHE A 161 15.75 -4.75 2.74
N THR A 162 15.72 -6.03 2.37
CA THR A 162 16.87 -6.93 2.51
C THR A 162 18.02 -6.50 1.60
N VAL A 163 17.72 -6.22 0.32
CA VAL A 163 18.72 -5.72 -0.64
C VAL A 163 19.28 -4.38 -0.17
N ASN A 164 18.44 -3.46 0.32
CA ASN A 164 18.92 -2.20 0.89
C ASN A 164 19.88 -2.45 2.05
N THR A 165 19.54 -3.37 2.96
CA THR A 165 20.42 -3.75 4.08
C THR A 165 21.78 -4.26 3.59
N LEU A 166 21.80 -5.12 2.57
CA LEU A 166 23.03 -5.66 1.98
C LEU A 166 23.86 -4.59 1.26
N VAL A 167 23.21 -3.69 0.54
CA VAL A 167 23.87 -2.58 -0.15
C VAL A 167 24.57 -1.66 0.85
N TYR A 168 23.95 -1.42 2.00
CA TYR A 168 24.54 -0.60 3.06
C TYR A 168 25.73 -1.26 3.78
N LEU A 169 25.84 -2.60 3.74
CA LEU A 169 27.02 -3.29 4.28
C LEU A 169 28.28 -3.03 3.45
N ALA A 170 28.16 -2.82 2.14
CA ALA A 170 29.30 -2.56 1.27
C ALA A 170 30.16 -1.34 1.70
N PRO A 171 29.60 -0.12 1.87
CA PRO A 171 30.37 1.03 2.33
C PRO A 171 30.79 0.95 3.80
N LEU A 172 30.12 0.13 4.62
CA LEU A 172 30.53 -0.12 6.00
C LEU A 172 31.82 -0.95 6.08
N CYS A 173 32.04 -1.86 5.11
CA CYS A 173 33.23 -2.71 5.07
C CYS A 173 34.47 -2.01 4.52
N THR A 174 34.32 -0.92 3.76
CA THR A 174 35.45 -0.25 3.10
C THR A 174 36.06 0.90 3.92
N ASP A 175 35.60 1.16 5.15
CA ASP A 175 36.02 2.29 6.02
C ASP A 175 35.96 3.70 5.40
N ASP A 176 35.60 3.83 4.13
CA ASP A 176 35.45 5.06 3.36
C ASP A 176 34.11 5.79 3.65
N TYR A 177 33.67 5.70 4.91
CA TYR A 177 32.38 6.21 5.36
C TYR A 177 32.36 7.74 5.41
N ASN A 178 33.53 8.37 5.56
CA ASN A 178 33.66 9.80 5.84
C ASN A 178 33.55 10.70 4.60
N ASP A 179 33.69 10.16 3.39
CA ASP A 179 33.62 10.97 2.18
C ASP A 179 32.18 11.09 1.66
N HIS A 180 31.46 12.06 2.21
CA HIS A 180 30.03 12.29 1.96
C HIS A 180 29.75 12.73 0.51
N PHE A 181 30.75 13.30 -0.18
CA PHE A 181 30.61 13.78 -1.55
C PHE A 181 31.06 12.77 -2.61
N SER A 182 31.54 11.59 -2.18
CA SER A 182 31.80 10.50 -3.11
C SER A 182 30.49 10.10 -3.78
N ALA A 183 30.44 10.24 -5.11
CA ALA A 183 29.27 9.91 -5.92
C ALA A 183 28.80 8.47 -5.67
N LEU A 184 29.73 7.56 -5.36
CA LEU A 184 29.45 6.17 -5.05
C LEU A 184 28.68 6.02 -3.73
N ASN A 185 29.11 6.74 -2.68
CA ASN A 185 28.39 6.78 -1.40
C ASN A 185 26.97 7.34 -1.57
N LEU A 186 26.81 8.41 -2.35
CA LEU A 186 25.49 9.00 -2.60
C LEU A 186 24.56 8.02 -3.35
N ILE A 187 25.07 7.31 -4.35
CA ILE A 187 24.29 6.32 -5.12
C ILE A 187 23.85 5.16 -4.22
N PHE A 188 24.78 4.54 -3.48
CA PHE A 188 24.48 3.37 -2.67
C PHE A 188 23.70 3.67 -1.39
N ARG A 189 23.87 4.87 -0.81
CA ARG A 189 23.13 5.27 0.39
C ARG A 189 21.76 5.86 0.05
N ILE A 190 21.68 6.82 -0.87
CA ILE A 190 20.43 7.58 -1.02
C ILE A 190 19.63 7.06 -2.22
N ILE A 191 20.22 7.09 -3.41
CA ILE A 191 19.47 6.89 -4.66
C ILE A 191 18.93 5.46 -4.73
N LEU A 192 19.80 4.46 -4.57
CA LEU A 192 19.46 3.07 -4.80
C LEU A 192 18.42 2.55 -3.78
N PRO A 193 18.51 2.84 -2.47
CA PRO A 193 17.49 2.43 -1.51
C PRO A 193 16.12 3.06 -1.77
N ILE A 194 16.08 4.34 -2.14
CA ILE A 194 14.84 5.03 -2.51
C ILE A 194 14.26 4.42 -3.79
N CYS A 195 15.09 4.11 -4.80
CA CYS A 195 14.64 3.45 -6.02
C CYS A 195 14.02 2.07 -5.73
N PHE A 196 14.65 1.22 -4.90
CA PHE A 196 14.09 -0.08 -4.56
C PHE A 196 12.79 0.02 -3.75
N ALA A 197 12.72 0.94 -2.78
CA ALA A 197 11.47 1.20 -2.06
C ALA A 197 10.37 1.71 -3.00
N ALA A 198 10.69 2.64 -3.92
CA ALA A 198 9.75 3.16 -4.89
C ALA A 198 9.24 2.06 -5.85
N LEU A 199 10.12 1.17 -6.32
CA LEU A 199 9.74 0.02 -7.12
C LEU A 199 8.82 -0.93 -6.35
N ALA A 200 9.11 -1.20 -5.07
CA ALA A 200 8.23 -2.02 -4.22
C ALA A 200 6.85 -1.38 -4.04
N ALA A 201 6.80 -0.07 -3.83
CA ALA A 201 5.55 0.68 -3.73
C ALA A 201 4.77 0.68 -5.06
N LEU A 202 5.45 0.82 -6.21
CA LEU A 202 4.84 0.72 -7.53
C LEU A 202 4.28 -0.68 -7.80
N VAL A 203 4.99 -1.74 -7.43
CA VAL A 203 4.46 -3.11 -7.51
C VAL A 203 3.24 -3.26 -6.61
N ASN A 204 3.28 -2.74 -5.39
CA ASN A 204 2.13 -2.74 -4.49
C ASN A 204 0.94 -1.92 -5.03
N ARG A 205 1.19 -0.93 -5.88
CA ARG A 205 0.17 -0.11 -6.54
C ARG A 205 -0.44 -0.79 -7.78
N ILE A 206 0.39 -1.45 -8.58
CA ILE A 206 0.01 -1.98 -9.90
C ILE A 206 -0.52 -3.42 -9.78
N TRP A 207 0.11 -4.26 -8.94
CA TRP A 207 -0.22 -5.68 -8.85
C TRP A 207 -1.67 -5.96 -8.40
N PRO A 208 -2.25 -5.25 -7.41
CA PRO A 208 -3.65 -5.45 -7.04
C PRO A 208 -4.65 -5.17 -8.17
N ILE A 209 -4.29 -4.34 -9.16
CA ILE A 209 -5.16 -4.01 -10.30
C ILE A 209 -5.36 -5.25 -11.19
N THR A 210 -4.32 -6.06 -11.39
CA THR A 210 -4.43 -7.30 -12.18
C THR A 210 -5.34 -8.31 -11.47
N VAL A 211 -5.22 -8.41 -10.14
CA VAL A 211 -6.10 -9.26 -9.32
C VAL A 211 -7.54 -8.78 -9.39
N LEU A 212 -7.78 -7.48 -9.35
CA LEU A 212 -9.13 -6.95 -9.49
C LEU A 212 -9.74 -7.31 -10.85
N ASN A 213 -8.98 -7.18 -11.94
CA ASN A 213 -9.46 -7.58 -13.27
C ASN A 213 -9.82 -9.07 -13.29
N HIS A 214 -9.00 -9.92 -12.67
CA HIS A 214 -9.34 -11.33 -12.51
C HIS A 214 -10.62 -11.55 -11.70
N LEU A 215 -10.80 -10.85 -10.58
CA LEU A 215 -12.01 -10.94 -9.77
C LEU A 215 -13.26 -10.50 -10.53
N ILE A 216 -13.15 -9.46 -11.37
CA ILE A 216 -14.24 -8.97 -12.22
C ILE A 216 -14.63 -10.00 -13.28
N VAL A 217 -13.65 -10.75 -13.82
CA VAL A 217 -13.88 -11.75 -14.88
C VAL A 217 -14.34 -13.09 -14.31
N SER A 218 -13.74 -13.55 -13.21
CA SER A 218 -14.04 -14.85 -12.59
C SER A 218 -15.37 -14.84 -11.85
N ALA A 219 -15.76 -13.67 -11.32
CA ALA A 219 -17.08 -13.46 -10.77
C ALA A 219 -17.89 -12.62 -11.76
N GLY A 220 -18.74 -13.25 -12.58
CA GLY A 220 -19.97 -12.59 -13.01
C GLY A 220 -20.75 -12.22 -11.74
N PHE A 221 -20.47 -11.04 -11.17
CA PHE A 221 -20.90 -10.52 -9.87
C PHE A 221 -22.30 -11.03 -9.44
N ASP A 222 -22.40 -11.96 -8.49
CA ASP A 222 -23.66 -12.25 -7.80
C ASP A 222 -24.08 -10.98 -7.02
N SER A 223 -24.95 -10.17 -7.61
CA SER A 223 -25.88 -9.20 -6.97
C SER A 223 -25.35 -7.96 -6.20
N ALA A 224 -24.06 -7.63 -6.17
CA ALA A 224 -23.59 -6.40 -5.51
C ALA A 224 -23.41 -5.20 -6.48
N PRO A 225 -23.84 -3.97 -6.12
CA PRO A 225 -23.72 -2.80 -6.99
C PRO A 225 -22.26 -2.54 -7.35
N ARG A 226 -22.01 -2.50 -8.65
CA ARG A 226 -20.68 -2.33 -9.23
C ARG A 226 -20.09 -0.99 -8.82
N LYS A 227 -18.99 -1.02 -8.08
CA LYS A 227 -18.16 0.16 -7.82
C LYS A 227 -17.22 0.31 -9.01
N ILE A 228 -17.57 1.18 -9.97
CA ILE A 228 -16.79 1.43 -11.18
C ILE A 228 -15.44 2.05 -10.77
N MET A 229 -14.36 1.27 -10.86
CA MET A 229 -13.01 1.82 -10.79
C MET A 229 -12.74 2.58 -12.08
N VAL A 230 -12.65 3.91 -11.98
CA VAL A 230 -12.17 4.72 -13.09
C VAL A 230 -10.65 4.69 -13.02
N ASN A 231 -10.01 4.14 -14.05
CA ASN A 231 -8.57 4.18 -14.19
C ASN A 231 -8.13 5.67 -14.26
N PRO A 232 -7.40 6.20 -13.26
CA PRO A 232 -7.02 7.61 -13.27
C PRO A 232 -6.07 7.96 -14.42
N LEU A 233 -5.35 6.98 -14.99
CA LEU A 233 -4.54 7.16 -16.20
C LEU A 233 -5.38 7.23 -17.47
N ALA A 234 -6.56 6.60 -17.49
CA ALA A 234 -7.53 6.74 -18.57
C ALA A 234 -8.30 8.08 -18.51
N LEU A 235 -8.21 8.81 -17.40
CA LEU A 235 -8.76 10.16 -17.29
C LEU A 235 -7.81 11.23 -17.88
N ALA A 236 -6.51 10.93 -17.98
CA ALA A 236 -5.49 11.85 -18.52
C ALA A 236 -5.42 11.82 -20.06
N GLY A 237 -5.80 10.71 -20.70
CA GLY A 237 -6.04 10.63 -22.13
C GLY A 237 -7.54 10.57 -22.36
N GLY A 238 -8.15 11.64 -22.87
CA GLY A 238 -9.60 11.82 -23.00
C GLY A 238 -10.35 10.86 -23.93
N PHE A 239 -10.09 9.56 -23.83
CA PHE A 239 -10.91 8.54 -24.45
C PHE A 239 -12.05 8.18 -23.49
N PRO A 240 -13.32 8.38 -23.89
CA PRO A 240 -14.44 7.86 -23.12
C PRO A 240 -14.27 6.34 -22.96
N PRO A 241 -14.74 5.76 -21.85
CA PRO A 241 -14.80 4.31 -21.73
C PRO A 241 -15.53 3.75 -22.97
N PRO A 242 -15.10 2.60 -23.52
CA PRO A 242 -15.80 1.99 -24.64
C PRO A 242 -17.26 1.87 -24.24
N GLY A 243 -18.14 2.57 -24.95
CA GLY A 243 -19.56 2.49 -24.73
C GLY A 243 -19.93 1.01 -24.73
N LEU A 244 -20.58 0.55 -23.66
CA LEU A 244 -21.37 -0.67 -23.75
C LEU A 244 -22.28 -0.46 -24.96
N GLY A 245 -21.99 -1.22 -26.02
CA GLY A 245 -22.48 -0.93 -27.36
C GLY A 245 -24.01 -0.84 -27.42
N PRO A 246 -24.56 -0.30 -28.52
CA PRO A 246 -26.00 -0.30 -28.74
C PRO A 246 -26.49 -1.75 -28.75
N GLY A 247 -27.15 -2.18 -27.67
CA GLY A 247 -27.53 -3.58 -27.49
C GLY A 247 -27.58 -4.08 -26.05
N VAL A 248 -27.15 -3.31 -25.05
CA VAL A 248 -27.45 -3.67 -23.64
C VAL A 248 -28.90 -3.24 -23.33
N PRO A 249 -29.83 -4.20 -23.11
CA PRO A 249 -31.23 -3.87 -22.88
C PRO A 249 -31.39 -3.08 -21.59
N ALA A 250 -31.98 -1.90 -21.69
CA ALA A 250 -32.51 -1.18 -20.54
C ALA A 250 -33.60 -2.07 -19.91
N TYR A 251 -33.37 -2.54 -18.68
CA TYR A 251 -34.41 -3.26 -17.95
C TYR A 251 -35.59 -2.31 -17.70
N PRO A 252 -36.80 -2.62 -18.19
CA PRO A 252 -37.98 -1.82 -17.89
C PRO A 252 -38.33 -1.96 -16.41
N ALA A 253 -38.65 -0.84 -15.76
CA ALA A 253 -38.84 -0.70 -14.32
C ALA A 253 -40.09 -1.40 -13.73
N SER A 254 -40.67 -2.39 -14.42
CA SER A 254 -41.97 -2.96 -14.03
C SER A 254 -42.06 -4.49 -14.04
N MET A 255 -40.95 -5.23 -14.20
CA MET A 255 -41.01 -6.69 -14.08
C MET A 255 -40.81 -7.18 -12.63
N PRO A 256 -41.67 -8.08 -12.12
CA PRO A 256 -41.36 -8.86 -10.93
C PRO A 256 -40.17 -9.77 -11.25
N TYR A 257 -39.18 -9.81 -10.35
CA TYR A 257 -38.02 -10.69 -10.51
C TYR A 257 -38.47 -12.14 -10.75
N PRO A 258 -37.93 -12.85 -11.75
CA PRO A 258 -38.17 -14.27 -11.86
C PRO A 258 -37.59 -14.99 -10.62
N PRO A 259 -38.24 -16.06 -10.14
CA PRO A 259 -37.73 -16.82 -9.01
C PRO A 259 -36.34 -17.36 -9.36
N VAL A 260 -35.38 -17.09 -8.47
CA VAL A 260 -34.03 -17.64 -8.55
C VAL A 260 -34.15 -19.16 -8.50
N GLN A 261 -33.96 -19.83 -9.64
CA GLN A 261 -33.80 -21.27 -9.66
C GLN A 261 -32.40 -21.57 -9.12
N LEU A 262 -32.35 -22.02 -7.86
CA LEU A 262 -31.18 -22.69 -7.31
C LEU A 262 -30.96 -23.97 -8.12
N ASN A 263 -29.99 -23.93 -9.02
CA ASN A 263 -29.55 -25.12 -9.73
C ASN A 263 -28.71 -25.95 -8.76
N VAL A 264 -29.37 -26.79 -7.97
CA VAL A 264 -28.71 -27.79 -7.11
C VAL A 264 -28.18 -28.87 -8.05
N ALA A 265 -26.88 -28.84 -8.30
CA ALA A 265 -26.23 -29.93 -9.03
C ALA A 265 -26.44 -31.25 -8.28
N PRO A 266 -26.87 -32.34 -8.95
CA PRO A 266 -26.98 -33.63 -8.30
C PRO A 266 -25.59 -34.13 -7.92
N SER A 267 -25.44 -34.50 -6.64
CA SER A 267 -24.30 -35.25 -6.14
C SER A 267 -24.19 -36.57 -6.92
N ALA A 268 -23.07 -36.76 -7.60
CA ALA A 268 -22.70 -38.06 -8.15
C ALA A 268 -22.33 -39.00 -6.98
N VAL A 269 -23.00 -40.16 -6.95
CA VAL A 269 -22.69 -41.33 -6.13
C VAL A 269 -21.54 -42.11 -6.77
#